data_AF-A0A6C0L1I6-F1
#
_entry.id   AF-A0A6C0L1I6-F1
#
_cell.length_a   1.000
_cell.length_b   1.000
_cell.length_c   1.000
_cell.angle_alpha   90.00
_cell.angle_beta   90.00
_cell.angle_gamma   90.00
#
_symmetry.space_group_name_H-M   'P 1'
#
loop_
_entity.id
_entity.type
_entity.pdbx_description
1 polymer ?
#
loop_
_entity_poly.entity_id
_entity_poly.type
_entity_poly.pdbx_seq_one_letter_code
_entity_poly.pdbx_strand_id
1 'polypeptide(L)'
;MKKTNESKTEIERQYFNLVSMVFLLLFLFYAMKNGFERGFKLSLFIWCLTVCTTPISTASILLSFPIKIFTTIPMFVTKFVSSMLGLGLLVYFYKSNYDLISKNPLGRAFIKIMQKNLYSLFVVSIVASVLSSYILDTLVDNFLLSVVPTFSKSKLAELLFVILAFICLNVAYFNILIKNKIFTIDMRSYFL
;
A
#
# COMPACT_ATOMS: atom_id res chain seq x y z
N MET A 1 7.20 26.12 -26.93
CA MET A 1 6.22 25.29 -26.20
C MET A 1 6.49 23.77 -26.24
N LYS A 2 7.40 23.25 -27.09
CA LYS A 2 7.72 21.81 -27.20
C LYS A 2 8.74 21.28 -26.17
N LYS A 3 9.67 22.14 -25.73
CA LYS A 3 10.82 21.79 -24.86
C LYS A 3 10.44 21.40 -23.42
N THR A 4 9.33 21.91 -22.91
CA THR A 4 8.88 21.68 -21.52
C THR A 4 8.20 20.31 -21.33
N ASN A 5 7.61 19.75 -22.39
CA ASN A 5 7.01 18.43 -22.34
C ASN A 5 8.07 17.32 -22.32
N GLU A 6 9.15 17.45 -23.10
CA GLU A 6 10.24 16.47 -23.13
C GLU A 6 10.94 16.33 -21.78
N SER A 7 11.21 17.45 -21.08
CA SER A 7 11.85 17.41 -19.76
C SER A 7 10.99 16.75 -18.69
N LYS A 8 9.66 16.88 -18.77
CA LYS A 8 8.72 16.31 -17.79
C LYS A 8 8.65 14.78 -17.94
N THR A 9 8.59 14.28 -19.17
CA THR A 9 8.64 12.84 -19.49
C THR A 9 9.98 12.19 -19.12
N GLU A 10 11.10 12.92 -19.24
CA GLU A 10 12.42 12.40 -18.88
C GLU A 10 12.54 12.17 -17.37
N ILE A 11 12.05 13.12 -16.58
CA ILE A 11 12.06 13.06 -15.10
C ILE A 11 11.14 11.92 -14.61
N GLU A 12 9.94 11.81 -15.17
CA GLU A 12 9.00 10.72 -14.87
C GLU A 12 9.59 9.33 -15.14
N ARG A 13 10.32 9.19 -16.25
CA ARG A 13 11.02 7.96 -16.62
C ARG A 13 12.16 7.62 -15.66
N GLN A 14 12.91 8.61 -15.20
CA GLN A 14 14.00 8.43 -14.23
C GLN A 14 13.47 7.95 -12.86
N TYR A 15 12.37 8.53 -12.36
CA TYR A 15 11.75 8.06 -11.12
C TYR A 15 11.23 6.63 -11.23
N PHE A 16 10.58 6.27 -12.34
CA PHE A 16 10.13 4.90 -12.57
C PHE A 16 11.28 3.90 -12.60
N ASN A 17 12.38 4.25 -13.27
CA ASN A 17 13.58 3.41 -13.33
C ASN A 17 14.18 3.21 -11.94
N LEU A 18 14.31 4.27 -11.15
CA LEU A 18 14.86 4.19 -9.80
C LEU A 18 13.99 3.33 -8.88
N VAL A 19 12.68 3.56 -8.89
CA VAL A 19 11.70 2.78 -8.11
C VAL A 19 11.72 1.30 -8.53
N SER A 20 11.72 1.02 -9.83
CA SER A 20 11.77 -0.35 -10.36
C SER A 20 13.09 -1.04 -10.00
N MET A 21 14.20 -0.31 -10.02
CA MET A 21 15.52 -0.83 -9.65
C MET A 21 15.59 -1.18 -8.17
N VAL A 22 15.05 -0.34 -7.28
CA VAL A 22 14.93 -0.62 -5.84
C VAL A 22 14.06 -1.85 -5.60
N PHE A 23 12.92 -1.96 -6.30
CA PHE A 23 12.04 -3.13 -6.21
C PHE A 23 12.75 -4.42 -6.68
N LEU A 24 13.48 -4.36 -7.80
CA LEU A 24 14.27 -5.49 -8.31
C LEU A 24 15.39 -5.89 -7.34
N LEU A 25 16.07 -4.95 -6.71
CA LEU A 25 17.12 -5.24 -5.72
C LEU A 25 16.56 -5.90 -4.46
N LEU A 26 15.42 -5.40 -3.94
CA LEU A 26 14.71 -6.04 -2.84
C LEU A 26 14.28 -7.46 -3.22
N PHE A 27 13.74 -7.63 -4.42
CA PHE A 27 13.35 -8.94 -4.93
C PHE A 27 14.55 -9.90 -5.02
N LEU A 28 15.67 -9.45 -5.58
CA LEU A 28 16.90 -10.24 -5.71
C LEU A 28 17.44 -10.66 -4.35
N PHE A 29 17.46 -9.74 -3.38
CA PHE A 29 17.91 -10.00 -2.01
C PHE A 29 17.08 -11.11 -1.33
N TYR A 30 15.75 -11.04 -1.44
CA TYR A 30 14.87 -12.08 -0.87
C TYR A 30 14.94 -13.40 -1.63
N ALA A 31 15.12 -13.36 -2.96
CA ALA A 31 15.30 -14.54 -3.79
C ALA A 31 16.60 -15.30 -3.47
N MET A 32 17.70 -14.56 -3.24
CA MET A 32 18.98 -15.15 -2.82
C MET A 32 18.93 -15.74 -1.41
N LYS A 33 18.23 -15.09 -0.47
CA LYS A 33 18.20 -15.51 0.94
C LYS A 33 17.32 -16.74 1.21
N ASN A 34 16.18 -16.87 0.52
CA ASN A 34 15.16 -17.88 0.83
C ASN A 34 14.98 -18.96 -0.25
N GLY A 35 15.76 -18.89 -1.34
CA GLY A 35 15.51 -19.62 -2.58
C GLY A 35 14.45 -18.91 -3.44
N PHE A 36 14.63 -18.92 -4.77
CA PHE A 36 13.85 -18.08 -5.70
C PHE A 36 12.33 -18.24 -5.55
N GLU A 37 11.84 -19.48 -5.45
CA GLU A 37 10.40 -19.76 -5.35
C GLU A 37 9.79 -19.34 -3.99
N ARG A 38 10.46 -19.67 -2.88
CA ARG A 38 10.00 -19.32 -1.53
C ARG A 38 10.12 -17.81 -1.28
N GLY A 39 11.22 -17.20 -1.71
CA GLY A 39 11.45 -15.76 -1.63
C GLY A 39 10.43 -14.96 -2.41
N PHE A 40 10.09 -15.37 -3.63
CA PHE A 40 9.04 -14.74 -4.43
C PHE A 40 7.67 -14.88 -3.76
N LYS A 41 7.26 -16.09 -3.36
CA LYS A 41 5.98 -16.34 -2.67
C LYS A 41 5.85 -15.50 -1.40
N LEU A 42 6.91 -15.43 -0.60
CA LEU A 42 6.92 -14.64 0.63
C LEU A 42 6.84 -13.14 0.36
N SER A 43 7.60 -12.63 -0.62
CA SER A 43 7.58 -11.21 -0.99
C SER A 43 6.20 -10.81 -1.52
N LEU A 44 5.59 -11.66 -2.35
CA LEU A 44 4.23 -11.45 -2.84
C LEU A 44 3.22 -11.45 -1.70
N PHE A 45 3.34 -12.37 -0.74
CA PHE A 45 2.48 -12.39 0.45
C PHE A 45 2.62 -11.10 1.28
N ILE A 46 3.85 -10.67 1.57
CA ILE A 46 4.11 -9.44 2.34
C ILE A 46 3.56 -8.22 1.60
N TRP A 47 3.75 -8.15 0.29
CA TRP A 47 3.15 -7.10 -0.53
C TRP A 47 1.63 -7.11 -0.39
N CYS A 48 0.96 -8.25 -0.62
CA CYS A 48 -0.50 -8.34 -0.48
C CYS A 48 -0.98 -7.95 0.92
N LEU A 49 -0.26 -8.38 1.97
CA LEU A 49 -0.58 -8.05 3.35
C LEU A 49 -0.47 -6.53 3.58
N THR A 50 0.65 -5.92 3.20
CA THR A 50 0.84 -4.46 3.33
C THR A 50 -0.16 -3.67 2.49
N VAL A 51 -0.56 -4.17 1.32
CA VAL A 51 -1.61 -3.55 0.51
C VAL A 51 -2.96 -3.53 1.24
N CYS A 52 -3.32 -4.60 1.96
CA CYS A 52 -4.65 -4.79 2.53
C CYS A 52 -4.78 -4.48 4.03
N THR A 53 -3.68 -4.46 4.78
CA THR A 53 -3.66 -4.25 6.24
C THR A 53 -2.83 -3.05 6.67
N THR A 54 -2.49 -2.14 5.78
CA THR A 54 -1.95 -0.84 6.19
C THR A 54 -2.84 0.29 5.68
N PRO A 55 -3.30 1.19 6.58
CA PRO A 55 -4.18 2.30 6.18
C PRO A 55 -3.46 3.35 5.33
N ILE A 56 -2.11 3.36 5.33
CA ILE A 56 -1.28 4.07 4.36
C ILE A 56 -0.39 3.04 3.67
N SER A 57 -0.85 2.51 2.54
CA SER A 57 -0.08 1.52 1.81
C SER A 57 0.99 2.19 0.93
N THR A 58 2.17 2.43 1.53
CA THR A 58 3.37 2.89 0.81
C THR A 58 3.74 1.95 -0.34
N ALA A 59 3.56 0.63 -0.16
CA ALA A 59 3.80 -0.38 -1.18
C ALA A 59 2.88 -0.24 -2.40
N SER A 60 1.62 0.15 -2.22
CA SER A 60 0.73 0.40 -3.35
C SER A 60 0.95 1.76 -4.01
N ILE A 61 1.34 2.79 -3.24
CA ILE A 61 1.68 4.11 -3.80
C ILE A 61 2.83 3.99 -4.81
N LEU A 62 3.81 3.12 -4.50
CA LEU A 62 4.94 2.82 -5.37
C LEU A 62 4.51 2.37 -6.80
N LEU A 63 3.40 1.66 -6.90
CA LEU A 63 2.81 1.21 -8.17
C LEU A 63 1.81 2.23 -8.73
N SER A 64 1.02 2.85 -7.86
CA SER A 64 -0.09 3.73 -8.24
C SER A 64 0.39 5.03 -8.87
N PHE A 65 1.52 5.57 -8.39
CA PHE A 65 2.06 6.83 -8.86
C PHE A 65 2.59 6.74 -10.32
N PRO A 66 3.44 5.76 -10.69
CA PRO A 66 3.79 5.55 -12.10
C PRO A 66 2.59 5.27 -12.99
N ILE A 67 1.64 4.44 -12.55
CA ILE A 67 0.44 4.14 -13.33
C ILE A 67 -0.32 5.42 -13.65
N LYS A 68 -0.50 6.32 -12.68
CA LYS A 68 -1.14 7.63 -12.93
C LYS A 68 -0.40 8.44 -14.00
N ILE A 69 0.92 8.52 -13.90
CA ILE A 69 1.73 9.26 -14.86
C ILE A 69 1.53 8.72 -16.29
N PHE A 70 1.58 7.40 -16.47
CA PHE A 70 1.53 6.80 -17.82
C PHE A 70 0.11 6.63 -18.38
N THR A 71 -0.87 6.38 -17.53
CA THR A 71 -2.24 5.99 -17.97
C THR A 71 -3.30 7.02 -17.61
N THR A 72 -2.94 8.08 -16.89
CA THR A 72 -3.87 9.09 -16.31
C THR A 72 -4.93 8.53 -15.37
N ILE A 73 -4.85 7.24 -15.03
CA ILE A 73 -5.76 6.59 -14.08
C ILE A 73 -5.52 7.20 -12.69
N PRO A 74 -6.56 7.70 -12.00
CA PRO A 74 -6.42 8.25 -10.66
C PRO A 74 -5.83 7.24 -9.68
N MET A 75 -4.94 7.68 -8.79
CA MET A 75 -4.23 6.79 -7.87
C MET A 75 -5.18 6.00 -6.96
N PHE A 76 -6.33 6.58 -6.59
CA PHE A 76 -7.32 5.92 -5.75
C PHE A 76 -7.95 4.68 -6.43
N VAL A 77 -8.14 4.72 -7.77
CA VAL A 77 -8.67 3.59 -8.55
C VAL A 77 -7.66 2.45 -8.55
N THR A 78 -6.41 2.75 -8.88
CA THR A 78 -5.31 1.78 -8.86
C THR A 78 -5.14 1.17 -7.46
N LYS A 79 -5.32 1.98 -6.42
CA LYS A 79 -5.27 1.51 -5.04
C LYS A 79 -6.41 0.56 -4.71
N PHE A 80 -7.63 0.87 -5.14
CA PHE A 80 -8.78 -0.01 -4.93
C PHE A 80 -8.59 -1.36 -5.62
N VAL A 81 -8.21 -1.36 -6.91
CA VAL A 81 -7.98 -2.58 -7.71
C VAL A 81 -6.87 -3.44 -7.11
N SER A 82 -5.72 -2.86 -6.78
CA SER A 82 -4.61 -3.59 -6.16
C SER A 82 -4.98 -4.19 -4.81
N SER A 83 -5.86 -3.53 -4.04
CA SER A 83 -6.35 -4.05 -2.76
C SER A 83 -7.29 -5.24 -2.94
N MET A 84 -8.15 -5.23 -3.96
CA MET A 84 -9.00 -6.39 -4.28
C MET A 84 -8.17 -7.58 -4.74
N LEU A 85 -7.15 -7.36 -5.57
CA LEU A 85 -6.20 -8.40 -5.97
C LEU A 85 -5.42 -8.95 -4.78
N GLY A 86 -4.93 -8.07 -3.91
CA GLY A 86 -4.22 -8.43 -2.68
C GLY A 86 -5.07 -9.30 -1.75
N LEU A 87 -6.35 -8.96 -1.57
CA LEU A 87 -7.28 -9.78 -0.78
C LEU A 87 -7.45 -11.18 -1.35
N GLY A 88 -7.67 -11.31 -2.66
CA GLY A 88 -7.79 -12.61 -3.32
C GLY A 88 -6.55 -13.48 -3.11
N LEU A 89 -5.37 -12.88 -3.28
CA LEU A 89 -4.10 -13.56 -3.06
C LEU A 89 -3.88 -13.93 -1.59
N LEU A 90 -4.25 -13.09 -0.62
CA LEU A 90 -4.17 -13.41 0.81
C LEU A 90 -5.02 -14.63 1.17
N VAL A 91 -6.23 -14.74 0.62
CA VAL A 91 -7.08 -15.92 0.81
C VAL A 91 -6.42 -17.17 0.20
N TYR A 92 -5.81 -17.05 -0.98
CA TYR A 92 -5.04 -18.14 -1.58
C TYR A 92 -3.84 -18.57 -0.71
N PHE A 93 -3.07 -17.61 -0.17
CA PHE A 93 -1.97 -17.91 0.73
C PHE A 93 -2.43 -18.60 2.01
N TYR A 94 -3.56 -18.17 2.58
CA TYR A 94 -4.14 -18.79 3.76
C TYR A 94 -4.54 -20.26 3.53
N LYS A 95 -5.12 -20.58 2.38
CA LYS A 95 -5.59 -21.95 2.05
C LYS A 95 -4.47 -22.87 1.57
N SER A 96 -3.62 -22.41 0.67
CA SER A 96 -2.68 -23.26 -0.08
C SER A 96 -1.24 -23.20 0.42
N ASN A 97 -0.87 -22.16 1.18
CA ASN A 97 0.52 -21.92 1.60
C ASN A 97 0.64 -21.59 3.10
N TYR A 98 -0.21 -22.21 3.93
CA TYR A 98 -0.26 -21.96 5.37
C TYR A 98 1.09 -22.15 6.09
N ASP A 99 1.83 -23.21 5.75
CA ASP A 99 3.16 -23.49 6.32
C ASP A 99 4.20 -22.40 6.01
N LEU A 100 4.10 -21.74 4.84
CA LEU A 100 5.01 -20.68 4.46
C LEU A 100 4.74 -19.39 5.27
N ILE A 101 3.47 -19.07 5.50
CA ILE A 101 3.08 -17.85 6.23
C ILE A 101 3.25 -18.00 7.75
N SER A 102 3.05 -19.20 8.32
CA SER A 102 3.14 -19.43 9.77
C SER A 102 4.55 -19.21 10.34
N LYS A 103 5.58 -19.39 9.51
CA LYS A 103 6.99 -19.21 9.88
C LYS A 103 7.38 -17.75 10.08
N ASN A 104 6.65 -16.81 9.47
CA ASN A 104 6.97 -15.39 9.50
C ASN A 104 6.13 -14.61 10.53
N PRO A 105 6.71 -13.63 11.27
CA PRO A 105 5.96 -12.84 12.25
C PRO A 105 4.71 -12.15 11.66
N LEU A 106 4.85 -11.57 10.48
CA LEU A 106 3.74 -10.93 9.75
C LEU A 106 2.66 -11.94 9.34
N GLY A 107 3.06 -13.15 8.91
CA GLY A 107 2.13 -14.20 8.55
C GLY A 107 1.39 -14.78 9.76
N ARG A 108 2.03 -14.87 10.93
CA ARG A 108 1.37 -15.20 12.20
C ARG A 108 0.33 -14.15 12.60
N ALA A 109 0.64 -12.86 12.45
CA ALA A 109 -0.32 -11.78 12.69
C ALA A 109 -1.53 -11.88 11.74
N PHE A 110 -1.29 -12.15 10.45
CA PHE A 110 -2.35 -12.39 9.47
C PHE A 110 -3.22 -13.61 9.83
N ILE A 111 -2.62 -14.75 10.17
CA ILE A 111 -3.36 -15.94 10.60
C ILE A 111 -4.25 -15.62 11.81
N LYS A 112 -3.73 -14.87 12.78
CA LYS A 112 -4.49 -14.45 13.97
C LYS A 112 -5.68 -13.56 13.62
N ILE A 113 -5.53 -12.66 12.64
CA ILE A 113 -6.64 -11.84 12.10
C ILE A 113 -7.70 -12.74 11.47
N MET A 114 -7.30 -13.72 10.66
CA MET A 114 -8.20 -14.66 9.99
C MET A 114 -8.94 -15.56 11.00
N GLN A 115 -8.24 -16.12 11.98
CA GLN A 115 -8.83 -16.99 13.00
C GLN A 115 -9.80 -16.26 13.93
N LYS A 116 -9.54 -14.98 14.23
CA LYS A 116 -10.43 -14.13 15.03
C LYS A 116 -11.57 -13.49 14.22
N ASN A 117 -11.71 -13.82 12.92
CA ASN A 117 -12.69 -13.23 12.02
C ASN A 117 -12.67 -11.69 12.00
N LEU A 118 -11.49 -11.09 12.15
CA LEU A 118 -11.32 -9.63 12.23
C LEU A 118 -11.30 -8.99 10.83
N TYR A 119 -12.26 -9.35 9.98
CA TYR A 119 -12.31 -8.89 8.59
C TYR A 119 -12.52 -7.38 8.46
N SER A 120 -13.12 -6.76 9.47
CA SER A 120 -13.27 -5.30 9.57
C SER A 120 -11.93 -4.57 9.49
N LEU A 121 -10.83 -5.20 9.91
CA LEU A 121 -9.49 -4.62 9.83
C LEU A 121 -9.06 -4.40 8.37
N PHE A 122 -9.34 -5.35 7.48
CA PHE A 122 -9.08 -5.19 6.04
C PHE A 122 -9.96 -4.10 5.44
N VAL A 123 -11.25 -4.07 5.79
CA VAL A 123 -12.18 -3.06 5.25
C VAL A 123 -11.75 -1.66 5.65
N VAL A 124 -11.54 -1.41 6.94
CA VAL A 124 -11.12 -0.10 7.46
C VAL A 124 -9.78 0.31 6.85
N SER A 125 -8.83 -0.63 6.75
CA SER A 125 -7.52 -0.36 6.16
C SER A 125 -7.59 -0.02 4.67
N ILE A 126 -8.39 -0.74 3.89
CA ILE A 126 -8.54 -0.51 2.45
C ILE A 126 -9.23 0.83 2.20
N VAL A 127 -10.32 1.12 2.91
CA VAL A 127 -11.04 2.39 2.78
C VAL A 127 -10.13 3.55 3.16
N ALA A 128 -9.44 3.48 4.30
CA ALA A 128 -8.45 4.48 4.70
C ALA A 128 -7.36 4.66 3.64
N SER A 129 -6.86 3.57 3.07
CA SER A 129 -5.80 3.67 2.09
C SER A 129 -6.28 4.25 0.76
N VAL A 130 -7.50 3.96 0.30
CA VAL A 130 -8.10 4.60 -0.87
C VAL A 130 -8.29 6.10 -0.64
N LEU A 131 -8.79 6.51 0.54
CA LEU A 131 -8.90 7.93 0.91
C LEU A 131 -7.52 8.62 0.93
N SER A 132 -6.50 7.98 1.50
CA SER A 132 -5.12 8.49 1.50
C SER A 132 -4.58 8.66 0.08
N SER A 133 -4.89 7.72 -0.81
CA SER A 133 -4.51 7.79 -2.22
C SER A 133 -5.25 8.93 -2.92
N TYR A 134 -6.51 9.20 -2.61
CA TYR A 134 -7.24 10.35 -3.14
C TYR A 134 -6.66 11.70 -2.68
N ILE A 135 -6.29 11.80 -1.40
CA ILE A 135 -5.59 12.98 -0.85
C ILE A 135 -4.29 13.21 -1.63
N LEU A 136 -3.47 12.16 -1.76
CA LEU A 136 -2.22 12.21 -2.52
C LEU A 136 -2.45 12.59 -3.99
N ASP A 137 -3.47 12.01 -4.61
CA ASP A 137 -3.86 12.27 -6.00
C ASP A 137 -4.12 13.77 -6.23
N THR A 138 -4.93 14.35 -5.34
CA THR A 138 -5.30 15.77 -5.34
C THR A 138 -4.09 16.68 -5.07
N LEU A 139 -3.19 16.27 -4.17
CA LEU A 139 -1.96 17.02 -3.90
C LEU A 139 -1.01 16.98 -5.10
N VAL A 140 -0.81 15.81 -5.72
CA VAL A 140 0.05 15.66 -6.90
C VAL A 140 -0.47 16.51 -8.06
N ASP A 141 -1.77 16.49 -8.32
CA ASP A 141 -2.35 17.26 -9.43
C ASP A 141 -2.17 18.77 -9.23
N ASN A 142 -2.36 19.25 -8.01
CA ASN A 142 -2.34 20.68 -7.71
C ASN A 142 -0.93 21.24 -7.45
N PHE A 143 0.01 20.46 -6.93
CA PHE A 143 1.36 20.94 -6.58
C PHE A 143 2.44 20.53 -7.58
N LEU A 144 2.35 19.32 -8.16
CA LEU A 144 3.37 18.80 -9.07
C LEU A 144 3.01 18.97 -10.55
N LEU A 145 1.73 18.87 -10.89
CA LEU A 145 1.30 18.84 -12.30
C LEU A 145 0.68 20.14 -12.81
N SER A 146 0.11 20.99 -11.95
CA SER A 146 -0.52 22.25 -12.35
C SER A 146 0.44 23.45 -12.44
N VAL A 147 0.22 24.31 -13.45
CA VAL A 147 1.02 25.54 -13.70
C VAL A 147 0.58 26.71 -12.79
N VAL A 148 -0.65 26.70 -12.28
CA VAL A 148 -1.16 27.65 -11.27
C VAL A 148 -2.13 26.91 -10.33
N PRO A 149 -1.81 26.78 -9.02
CA PRO A 149 -2.70 26.10 -8.08
C PRO A 149 -3.94 26.96 -7.83
N THR A 150 -5.10 26.52 -8.33
CA THR A 150 -6.40 27.14 -8.04
C THR A 150 -7.25 26.17 -7.23
N PHE A 151 -7.10 26.22 -5.91
CA PHE A 151 -8.04 25.53 -5.02
C PHE A 151 -9.35 26.32 -4.99
N SER A 152 -10.42 25.76 -5.56
CA SER A 152 -11.76 26.24 -5.27
C SER A 152 -12.08 26.00 -3.79
N LYS A 153 -12.84 26.91 -3.15
CA LYS A 153 -13.25 26.75 -1.75
C LYS A 153 -13.98 25.43 -1.50
N SER A 154 -14.78 24.97 -2.47
CA SER A 154 -15.48 23.68 -2.40
C SER A 154 -14.52 22.48 -2.39
N LYS A 155 -13.50 22.48 -3.24
CA LYS A 155 -12.53 21.38 -3.32
C LYS A 155 -11.62 21.32 -2.08
N LEU A 156 -11.33 22.46 -1.47
CA LEU A 156 -10.61 22.51 -0.20
C LEU A 156 -11.45 21.95 0.97
N ALA A 157 -12.74 22.28 1.03
CA ALA A 157 -13.64 21.71 2.03
C ALA A 157 -13.79 20.19 1.88
N GLU A 158 -13.92 19.70 0.65
CA GLU A 158 -13.94 18.27 0.34
C GLU A 158 -12.64 17.58 0.81
N LEU A 159 -11.48 18.15 0.50
CA LEU A 159 -10.18 17.60 0.91
C LEU A 159 -10.06 17.53 2.44
N LEU A 160 -10.47 18.58 3.15
CA LEU A 160 -10.46 18.61 4.63
C LEU A 160 -11.39 17.55 5.21
N PHE A 161 -12.58 17.36 4.64
CA PHE A 161 -13.51 16.32 5.05
C PHE A 161 -12.91 14.93 4.86
N VAL A 162 -12.28 14.67 3.72
CA VAL A 162 -11.60 13.40 3.42
C VAL A 162 -10.43 13.15 4.39
N ILE A 163 -9.64 14.17 4.72
CA ILE A 163 -8.56 14.08 5.71
C ILE A 163 -9.12 13.72 7.09
N LEU A 164 -10.22 14.35 7.51
CA LEU A 164 -10.86 14.05 8.79
C LEU A 164 -11.36 12.60 8.83
N ALA A 165 -12.06 12.15 7.77
CA ALA A 165 -12.51 10.77 7.64
C ALA A 165 -11.35 9.78 7.68
N PHE A 166 -10.25 10.10 7.00
CA PHE A 166 -9.01 9.31 7.03
C PHE A 166 -8.43 9.19 8.44
N ILE A 167 -8.36 10.29 9.20
CA ILE A 167 -7.89 10.26 10.60
C ILE A 167 -8.79 9.37 11.46
N CYS A 168 -10.12 9.53 11.35
CA CYS A 168 -11.08 8.71 12.10
C CYS A 168 -10.93 7.21 11.79
N LEU A 169 -10.72 6.83 10.52
CA LEU A 169 -10.50 5.44 10.14
C LEU A 169 -9.18 4.88 10.69
N ASN A 170 -8.11 5.68 10.72
CA ASN A 170 -6.85 5.26 11.34
C ASN A 170 -7.02 5.02 12.84
N VAL A 171 -7.74 5.91 13.54
CA VAL A 171 -8.06 5.72 14.96
C VAL A 171 -8.86 4.42 15.17
N ALA A 172 -9.89 4.19 14.35
CA ALA A 172 -10.67 2.95 14.38
C ALA A 172 -9.80 1.71 14.13
N TYR A 173 -8.89 1.77 13.15
CA TYR A 173 -7.94 0.71 12.81
C TYR A 173 -7.03 0.36 14.00
N PHE A 174 -6.38 1.36 14.61
CA PHE A 174 -5.51 1.14 15.76
C PHE A 174 -6.28 0.63 16.98
N ASN A 175 -7.51 1.10 17.21
CA ASN A 175 -8.36 0.61 18.28
C ASN A 175 -8.67 -0.89 18.12
N ILE A 176 -8.97 -1.35 16.90
CA ILE A 176 -9.18 -2.77 16.60
C ILE A 176 -7.91 -3.58 16.88
N LEU A 177 -6.74 -3.08 16.46
CA LEU A 177 -5.45 -3.74 16.68
C LEU A 177 -5.13 -3.94 18.18
N ILE A 178 -5.26 -2.86 18.97
CA ILE A 178 -4.94 -2.85 20.39
C ILE A 178 -5.90 -3.76 21.17
N LYS A 179 -7.22 -3.60 20.95
CA LYS A 179 -8.25 -4.40 21.64
C LYS A 179 -8.06 -5.90 21.43
N ASN A 180 -7.60 -6.31 20.24
CA ASN A 180 -7.45 -7.71 19.88
C ASN A 180 -6.05 -8.30 20.11
N LYS A 181 -5.12 -7.49 20.65
CA LYS A 181 -3.70 -7.86 20.88
C LYS A 181 -3.08 -8.55 19.66
N ILE A 182 -3.30 -7.98 18.46
CA ILE A 182 -2.84 -8.60 17.20
C ILE A 182 -1.30 -8.62 17.16
N PHE A 183 -0.66 -7.53 17.57
CA PHE A 183 0.77 -7.49 17.86
C PHE A 183 1.03 -7.72 19.35
N THR A 184 1.62 -8.86 19.68
CA THR A 184 2.40 -8.99 20.91
C THR A 184 3.81 -8.52 20.57
N ILE A 185 4.20 -7.34 21.05
CA ILE A 185 5.60 -6.91 21.01
C ILE A 185 6.32 -7.78 22.03
N ASP A 186 6.68 -8.99 21.62
CA ASP A 186 7.54 -9.84 22.42
C ASP A 186 8.96 -9.31 22.21
N MET A 187 9.42 -8.47 23.16
CA MET A 187 10.74 -7.83 23.16
C MET A 187 11.92 -8.81 23.05
N ARG A 188 11.67 -10.12 23.06
CA ARG A 188 12.69 -11.18 22.97
C ARG A 188 13.09 -11.63 21.57
N SER A 189 12.41 -11.22 20.49
CA SER A 189 12.57 -11.90 19.18
C SER A 189 13.25 -11.09 18.07
N TYR A 190 13.94 -9.99 18.41
CA TYR A 190 14.71 -9.20 17.42
C TYR A 190 16.19 -9.60 17.29
N PHE A 191 16.66 -10.59 18.04
CA PHE A 191 18.01 -11.16 17.89
C PHE A 191 17.93 -12.69 17.94
N LEU A 192 17.67 -13.30 16.78
CA LEU A 192 18.11 -14.65 16.38
C LEU A 192 17.77 -14.87 14.89
#